data_AF-A0A4Q7X215-F1
#
_entry.id   AF-A0A4Q7X215-F1
#
_cell.length_a   1.000
_cell.length_b   1.000
_cell.length_c   1.000
_cell.angle_alpha   90.00
_cell.angle_beta   90.00
_cell.angle_gamma   90.00
#
_symmetry.space_group_name_H-M   'P 1'
#
loop_
_entity.id
_entity.type
_entity.pdbx_description
1 polymer ?
#
loop_
_entity_poly.entity_id
_entity_poly.type
_entity_poly.pdbx_seq_one_letter_code
_entity_poly.pdbx_strand_id
1 'polypeptide(L)'
;MEKQRAADEAHARVLHLRDTYGAPTAATWSEIQSDTYETAWRAWRDLARDVRSAMTDFAKEAGRPRTDVEAEVRRAAKSPERAAAEEE
;
A
#
# COMPACT_ATOMS: atom_id res chain seq x y z
N MET A 1 12.00 -4.59 2.95
CA MET A 1 11.22 -4.49 4.21
C MET A 1 10.01 -5.40 4.10
N GLU A 2 9.88 -6.40 4.97
CA GLU A 2 8.75 -7.35 4.94
C GLU A 2 7.40 -6.67 5.23
N LYS A 3 7.36 -5.71 6.15
CA LYS A 3 6.14 -4.94 6.49
C LYS A 3 5.60 -4.14 5.31
N GLN A 4 6.49 -3.53 4.53
CA GLN A 4 6.12 -2.80 3.31
C GLN A 4 5.52 -3.76 2.29
N ARG A 5 6.17 -4.90 2.04
CA ARG A 5 5.69 -5.92 1.10
C ARG A 5 4.32 -6.48 1.49
N ALA A 6 4.10 -6.75 2.78
CA ALA A 6 2.80 -7.20 3.28
C ALA A 6 1.70 -6.14 3.08
N ALA A 7 2.01 -4.86 3.34
CA ALA A 7 1.09 -3.76 3.06
C ALA A 7 0.80 -3.62 1.56
N ASP A 8 1.81 -3.78 0.70
CA ASP A 8 1.64 -3.71 -0.76
C ASP A 8 0.79 -4.89 -1.30
N GLU A 9 0.98 -6.09 -0.78
CA GLU A 9 0.17 -7.27 -1.13
C GLU A 9 -1.29 -7.12 -0.68
N ALA A 10 -1.52 -6.65 0.55
CA ALA A 10 -2.86 -6.37 1.05
C ALA A 10 -3.54 -5.25 0.22
N HIS A 11 -2.79 -4.23 -0.20
CA HIS A 11 -3.30 -3.18 -1.08
C HIS A 11 -3.69 -3.75 -2.45
N ALA A 12 -2.85 -4.60 -3.05
CA ALA A 12 -3.14 -5.25 -4.32
C ALA A 12 -4.42 -6.09 -4.25
N ARG A 13 -4.67 -6.78 -3.13
CA ARG A 13 -5.92 -7.52 -2.89
C ARG A 13 -7.14 -6.60 -2.85
N VAL A 14 -7.06 -5.45 -2.19
CA VAL A 14 -8.14 -4.44 -2.15
C VAL A 14 -8.44 -3.91 -3.56
N LEU A 15 -7.39 -3.62 -4.35
CA LEU A 15 -7.54 -3.18 -5.74
C LEU A 15 -8.17 -4.28 -6.62
N HIS A 16 -7.75 -5.52 -6.46
CA HIS A 16 -8.33 -6.66 -7.18
C HIS A 16 -9.81 -6.88 -6.83
N LEU A 17 -10.19 -6.76 -5.56
CA LEU A 17 -11.60 -6.84 -5.15
C LEU A 17 -12.43 -5.71 -5.76
N ARG A 18 -11.88 -4.49 -5.79
CA ARG A 18 -12.53 -3.35 -6.44
C ARG A 18 -12.69 -3.52 -7.95
N ASP A 19 -11.69 -4.10 -8.60
CA ASP A 19 -11.75 -4.42 -10.04
C ASP A 19 -12.81 -5.50 -10.31
N THR A 20 -12.81 -6.56 -9.50
CA THR A 20 -13.73 -7.70 -9.61
C THR A 20 -15.19 -7.31 -9.34
N TYR A 21 -15.45 -6.49 -8.32
CA TYR A 21 -16.81 -6.07 -7.97
C TYR A 21 -17.30 -4.87 -8.78
N GLY A 22 -16.42 -4.25 -9.57
CA GLY A 22 -16.70 -3.02 -10.29
C GLY A 22 -16.66 -1.78 -9.40
N ALA A 23 -16.63 -0.60 -10.03
CA ALA A 23 -16.59 0.66 -9.30
C ALA A 23 -17.81 0.76 -8.36
N PRO A 24 -17.61 1.09 -7.07
CA PRO A 24 -18.71 1.18 -6.10
C PRO A 24 -19.75 2.27 -6.45
N THR A 25 -19.42 3.18 -7.37
CA THR A 25 -20.35 4.17 -7.94
C THR A 25 -21.18 3.65 -9.11
N ALA A 26 -20.83 2.49 -9.67
CA ALA A 26 -21.46 1.89 -10.86
C ALA A 26 -22.21 0.58 -10.56
N ALA A 27 -21.81 -0.16 -9.51
CA ALA A 27 -22.44 -1.41 -9.11
C ALA A 27 -22.86 -1.36 -7.64
N THR A 28 -24.13 -1.68 -7.36
CA THR A 28 -24.59 -1.94 -5.99
C THR A 28 -24.01 -3.28 -5.55
N TRP A 29 -23.00 -3.24 -4.68
CA TRP A 29 -22.40 -4.44 -4.12
C TRP A 29 -23.37 -5.16 -3.20
N SER A 30 -23.30 -6.50 -3.17
CA SER A 30 -24.00 -7.27 -2.14
C SER A 30 -23.36 -7.06 -0.76
N GLU A 31 -24.07 -7.39 0.31
CA GLU A 31 -23.54 -7.33 1.67
C GLU A 31 -22.27 -8.17 1.82
N ILE A 32 -22.23 -9.35 1.20
CA ILE A 32 -21.06 -10.26 1.22
C ILE A 32 -19.86 -9.62 0.51
N GLN A 33 -20.07 -8.96 -0.63
CA GLN A 33 -19.00 -8.27 -1.36
C GLN A 33 -18.47 -7.07 -0.58
N SER A 34 -19.37 -6.31 0.05
CA SER A 34 -19.02 -5.18 0.90
C SER A 34 -18.21 -5.61 2.12
N ASP A 35 -18.64 -6.66 2.82
CA ASP A 35 -17.94 -7.24 3.98
C ASP A 35 -16.55 -7.80 3.59
N THR A 36 -16.47 -8.49 2.46
CA THR A 36 -15.19 -9.00 1.93
C THR A 36 -14.22 -7.86 1.62
N TYR A 37 -14.72 -6.80 0.98
CA TYR A 37 -13.91 -5.62 0.67
C TYR A 37 -13.48 -4.89 1.95
N GLU A 38 -14.40 -4.66 2.88
CA GLU A 38 -14.09 -3.98 4.16
C GLU A 38 -13.07 -4.75 4.98
N THR A 39 -13.14 -6.08 5.00
CA THR A 39 -12.17 -6.94 5.70
C THR A 39 -10.78 -6.80 5.08
N ALA A 40 -10.68 -6.87 3.75
CA ALA A 40 -9.42 -6.67 3.05
C ALA A 40 -8.87 -5.25 3.25
N TRP A 41 -9.74 -4.24 3.23
CA TRP A 41 -9.37 -2.84 3.43
C TRP A 41 -8.87 -2.58 4.85
N ARG A 42 -9.50 -3.17 5.88
CA ARG A 42 -9.04 -3.09 7.27
C ARG A 42 -7.67 -3.73 7.45
N ALA A 43 -7.46 -4.94 6.92
CA ALA A 43 -6.18 -5.62 6.98
C ALA A 43 -5.05 -4.80 6.33
N TRP A 44 -5.30 -4.23 5.15
CA TRP A 44 -4.36 -3.32 4.50
C TRP A 44 -4.06 -2.07 5.34
N ARG A 45 -5.11 -1.42 5.87
CA ARG A 45 -4.97 -0.19 6.64
C ARG A 45 -4.13 -0.39 7.91
N ASP A 46 -4.29 -1.53 8.58
CA ASP A 46 -3.54 -1.84 9.78
C ASP A 46 -2.05 -2.08 9.45
N LEU A 47 -1.74 -2.81 8.37
CA LEU A 47 -0.36 -2.95 7.89
C LEU A 47 0.26 -1.61 7.45
N ALA A 48 -0.53 -0.74 6.80
CA ALA A 48 -0.07 0.60 6.41
C ALA A 48 0.23 1.49 7.63
N ARG A 49 -0.49 1.32 8.74
CA ARG A 49 -0.20 2.00 10.01
C ARG A 49 1.12 1.51 10.60
N ASP A 50 1.38 0.22 10.57
CA ASP A 50 2.64 -0.36 11.06
C ASP A 50 3.85 0.13 10.26
N VAL A 51 3.72 0.18 8.93
CA VAL A 51 4.73 0.77 8.04
C VAL A 51 4.97 2.24 8.40
N ARG A 52 3.91 3.04 8.56
CA ARG A 52 4.03 4.46 8.93
C ARG A 52 4.67 4.66 10.30
N SER A 53 4.38 3.79 11.26
CA SER A 53 5.03 3.81 12.57
C SER A 53 6.53 3.54 12.42
N ALA A 54 6.89 2.47 11.71
CA ALA A 54 8.29 2.11 11.47
C ALA A 54 9.06 3.24 10.75
N MET A 55 8.44 3.92 9.78
CA MET A 55 9.05 5.08 9.12
C MET A 55 9.24 6.27 10.06
N THR A 56 8.30 6.48 10.99
CA THR A 56 8.40 7.54 12.00
C THR A 56 9.53 7.27 12.97
N ASP A 57 9.68 6.02 13.42
CA ASP A 57 10.76 5.62 14.32
C ASP A 57 12.12 5.67 13.62
N PHE A 58 12.20 5.20 12.37
CA PHE A 58 13.41 5.35 11.55
C PHE A 58 13.80 6.81 11.31
N ALA A 59 12.84 7.69 11.02
CA ALA A 59 13.11 9.11 10.81
C ALA A 59 13.65 9.78 12.08
N LYS A 60 13.10 9.42 13.26
CA LYS A 60 13.61 9.89 14.55
C LYS A 60 15.03 9.41 14.81
N GLU A 61 15.31 8.13 14.58
CA GLU A 61 16.65 7.54 14.77
C GLU A 61 17.68 8.14 13.81
N ALA A 62 17.31 8.35 12.56
CA ALA A 62 18.17 8.96 11.54
C ALA A 62 18.28 10.50 11.68
N GLY A 63 17.54 11.13 12.59
CA GLY A 63 17.48 12.59 12.73
C GLY A 63 16.93 13.31 11.49
N ARG A 64 16.17 12.61 10.64
CA ARG A 64 15.64 13.11 9.37
C ARG A 64 14.15 13.49 9.49
N PRO A 65 13.65 14.44 8.69
CA PRO A 65 12.21 14.72 8.62
C PRO A 65 11.45 13.50 8.06
N ARG A 66 10.30 13.17 8.67
CA ARG A 66 9.42 12.09 8.18
C ARG A 66 9.03 12.28 6.71
N THR A 67 8.85 13.53 6.29
CA THR A 67 8.51 13.92 4.92
C THR A 67 9.57 13.50 3.89
N ASP A 68 10.85 13.53 4.26
CA ASP A 68 11.95 13.12 3.38
C ASP A 68 11.98 11.60 3.22
N VAL A 69 11.77 10.87 4.32
CA VAL A 69 11.68 9.41 4.33
C VAL A 69 10.44 8.93 3.53
N GLU A 70 9.29 9.59 3.70
CA GLU A 70 8.07 9.32 2.90
C GLU A 70 8.28 9.61 1.41
N ALA A 71 8.98 10.69 1.06
CA ALA A 71 9.28 11.02 -0.33
C ALA A 71 10.24 10.01 -0.98
N GLU A 72 11.20 9.49 -0.23
CA GLU A 72 12.14 8.44 -0.66
C GLU A 72 11.41 7.12 -0.91
N VAL A 73 10.58 6.66 0.04
CA VAL A 73 9.77 5.45 -0.12
C VAL A 73 8.77 5.57 -1.28
N ARG A 74 8.12 6.73 -1.43
CA ARG A 74 7.22 6.98 -2.57
C ARG A 74 7.96 6.94 -3.91
N ARG A 75 9.20 7.43 -3.97
CA ARG A 75 10.06 7.34 -5.18
C ARG A 75 10.46 5.90 -5.47
N ALA A 76 10.83 5.12 -4.46
CA ALA A 76 11.15 3.71 -4.60
C ALA A 76 9.93 2.88 -5.05
N ALA A 77 8.75 3.11 -4.46
CA ALA A 77 7.50 2.42 -4.81
C ALA A 77 6.97 2.79 -6.21
N LYS A 78 7.24 4.00 -6.70
CA LYS A 78 6.95 4.41 -8.08
C LYS A 78 7.95 3.88 -9.12
N SER A 79 9.04 3.25 -8.68
CA SER A 79 10.09 2.72 -9.55
C SER A 79 10.12 1.19 -9.55
N PRO A 80 9.06 0.47 -9.98
CA PRO A 80 9.24 -0.90 -10.45
C PRO A 80 9.79 -0.98 -11.89
N GLU A 81 10.06 0.15 -12.57
CA GLU A 81 10.50 0.18 -13.98
C GLU A 81 11.69 1.15 -14.24
N ARG A 82 12.78 0.98 -13.49
CA ARG A 82 14.13 1.43 -13.93
C ARG A 82 15.21 0.49 -13.40
N ALA A 83 14.99 -0.80 -13.58
CA ALA A 83 16.02 -1.84 -13.50
C ALA A 83 15.97 -2.77 -14.72
N ALA A 84 15.28 -2.33 -15.79
CA ALA A 84 15.24 -2.99 -17.10
C ALA A 84 15.66 -2.03 -18.23
N ALA A 85 16.33 -0.92 -17.90
CA ALA A 85 16.79 0.10 -18.86
C ALA A 85 18.29 0.42 -18.71
N GLU A 86 19.06 -0.56 -18.24
CA GLU A 86 20.52 -0.59 -18.35
C GLU A 86 20.88 -2.05 -18.68
N GLU A 87 20.70 -2.43 -19.95
CA GLU A 87 21.54 -3.34 -20.75
C GLU A 87 20.92 -3.43 -22.16
N GLU A 88 21.14 -2.38 -22.96
CA GLU A 88 21.78 -2.40 -24.31
C GLU A 88 21.59 -1.04 -25.00
#